data_AF-A0A4R7PZI4-F1
#
_entry.id   AF-A0A4R7PZI4-F1
#
_cell.length_a   1.000
_cell.length_b   1.000
_cell.length_c   1.000
_cell.angle_alpha   90.00
_cell.angle_beta   90.00
_cell.angle_gamma   90.00
#
_symmetry.space_group_name_H-M   'P 1'
#
loop_
_entity.id
_entity.type
_entity.pdbx_description
1 polymer ?
#
loop_
_entity_poly.entity_id
_entity_poly.type
_entity_poly.pdbx_seq_one_letter_code
_entity_poly.pdbx_strand_id
1 'polypeptide(L)'
;MSLDKDNNKHRGYTEDSKLNNTDDSLEGRWSNIQADYRKKNPDITDEDLNFKSGEFDHMIASIARRTNRSTEDIKNEIRNWDM
;
A
#
# COMPACT_ATOMS: atom_id res chain seq x y z
N MET A 1 -42.31 2.14 -6.80
CA MET A 1 -41.51 3.17 -7.49
C MET A 1 -40.78 3.95 -6.41
N SER A 2 -39.45 4.03 -6.52
CA SER A 2 -38.49 4.87 -5.76
C SER A 2 -38.15 4.46 -4.31
N LEU A 3 -36.94 4.67 -3.75
CA LEU A 3 -35.53 4.58 -4.20
C LEU A 3 -34.67 4.90 -2.96
N ASP A 4 -34.03 3.91 -2.33
CA ASP A 4 -33.05 4.13 -1.24
C ASP A 4 -31.89 3.14 -1.45
N LYS A 5 -30.92 3.46 -2.33
CA LYS A 5 -29.67 4.17 -2.04
C LYS A 5 -28.78 3.45 -1.01
N ASP A 6 -27.90 2.62 -1.55
CA ASP A 6 -26.48 2.48 -1.24
C ASP A 6 -26.02 2.92 0.17
N ASN A 7 -25.84 1.95 1.07
CA ASN A 7 -25.03 2.15 2.26
C ASN A 7 -24.46 0.83 2.78
N ASN A 8 -23.35 0.37 2.17
CA ASN A 8 -22.45 -0.54 2.86
C ASN A 8 -21.02 0.00 2.78
N LYS A 9 -20.69 0.77 3.82
CA LYS A 9 -19.36 1.02 4.37
C LYS A 9 -18.25 1.25 3.34
N HIS A 10 -18.11 2.53 3.03
CA HIS A 10 -16.84 3.21 2.77
C HIS A 10 -15.67 2.52 3.53
N ARG A 11 -14.91 1.68 2.82
CA ARG A 11 -13.53 1.34 3.19
C ARG A 11 -12.73 2.63 3.00
N GLY A 12 -12.74 3.46 4.02
CA GLY A 12 -12.06 4.74 4.03
C GLY A 12 -10.56 4.53 3.97
N TYR A 13 -9.99 4.56 2.77
CA TYR A 13 -8.73 5.26 2.56
C TYR A 13 -9.10 6.74 2.54
N THR A 14 -9.32 7.34 3.71
CA THR A 14 -9.56 8.77 3.77
C THR A 14 -8.31 9.50 3.32
N GLU A 15 -8.50 10.27 2.26
CA GLU A 15 -7.57 11.13 1.52
C GLU A 15 -6.98 12.30 2.33
N ASP A 16 -6.74 12.17 3.64
CA ASP A 16 -6.40 13.33 4.49
C ASP A 16 -4.94 13.48 4.93
N SER A 17 -4.07 12.48 4.77
CA SER A 17 -2.67 12.62 5.16
C SER A 17 -1.77 13.03 3.99
N LYS A 18 -1.93 14.28 3.55
CA LYS A 18 -0.87 15.07 2.92
C LYS A 18 0.34 15.12 3.88
N LEU A 19 1.19 14.09 3.89
CA LEU A 19 2.52 14.22 4.49
C LEU A 19 3.50 14.62 3.40
N ASN A 20 3.72 15.92 3.43
CA ASN A 20 4.74 16.72 2.78
C ASN A 20 6.08 15.96 2.61
N ASN A 21 6.45 15.76 1.33
CA ASN A 21 7.77 15.88 0.72
C ASN A 21 9.04 15.39 1.47
N THR A 22 9.82 14.59 0.74
CA THR A 22 11.29 14.38 0.86
C THR A 22 11.80 13.58 2.04
N ASP A 23 11.23 12.40 2.29
CA ASP A 23 12.05 11.32 2.86
C ASP A 23 12.41 10.38 1.71
N ASP A 24 13.68 10.40 1.27
CA ASP A 24 14.19 9.50 0.21
C ASP A 24 14.11 8.01 0.60
N SER A 25 13.63 7.71 1.82
CA SER A 25 13.43 6.35 2.28
C SER A 25 12.28 5.66 1.57
N LEU A 26 12.43 4.34 1.45
CA LEU A 26 11.44 3.47 0.84
C LEU A 26 10.09 3.51 1.57
N GLU A 27 10.07 3.76 2.88
CA GLU A 27 8.85 3.83 3.69
C GLU A 27 7.95 5.00 3.29
N GLY A 28 8.54 6.18 3.08
CA GLY A 28 7.81 7.36 2.61
C GLY A 28 7.24 7.16 1.20
N ARG A 29 8.05 6.60 0.29
CA ARG A 29 7.59 6.25 -1.07
C ARG A 29 6.45 5.23 -1.03
N TRP A 30 6.61 4.19 -0.22
CA TRP A 30 5.59 3.17 -0.03
C TRP A 30 4.26 3.75 0.46
N SER A 31 4.29 4.65 1.44
CA SER A 31 3.07 5.31 1.94
C SER A 31 2.29 6.02 0.83
N ASN A 32 2.99 6.59 -0.16
CA ASN A 32 2.38 7.24 -1.31
C ASN A 32 1.85 6.24 -2.35
N ILE A 33 2.59 5.18 -2.64
CA ILE A 33 2.26 4.25 -3.73
C ILE A 33 1.42 3.04 -3.30
N GLN A 34 1.31 2.72 -2.00
CA GLN A 34 0.67 1.50 -1.47
C GLN A 34 -0.76 1.30 -1.99
N ALA A 35 -1.50 2.40 -2.17
CA ALA A 35 -2.87 2.36 -2.68
C ALA A 35 -2.91 1.89 -4.14
N ASP A 36 -2.03 2.41 -4.98
CA ASP A 36 -1.91 2.00 -6.39
C ASP A 36 -1.22 0.64 -6.54
N TYR A 37 -0.26 0.35 -5.67
CA TYR A 37 0.40 -0.96 -5.59
C TYR A 37 -0.60 -2.08 -5.36
N ARG A 38 -1.56 -1.88 -4.44
CA ARG A 38 -2.67 -2.81 -4.19
C ARG A 38 -3.59 -2.96 -5.40
N LYS A 39 -3.93 -1.87 -6.09
CA LYS A 39 -4.78 -1.94 -7.28
C LYS A 39 -4.13 -2.79 -8.37
N LYS A 40 -2.80 -2.73 -8.53
CA LYS A 40 -2.05 -3.55 -9.49
C LYS A 40 -1.88 -5.01 -9.02
N ASN A 41 -1.77 -5.24 -7.72
CA ASN A 41 -1.53 -6.57 -7.14
C ASN A 41 -2.74 -7.03 -6.30
N PRO A 42 -3.77 -7.64 -6.92
CA PRO A 42 -4.98 -8.08 -6.22
C PRO A 42 -4.72 -9.20 -5.19
N ASP A 43 -3.58 -9.89 -5.29
CA ASP A 43 -3.15 -10.93 -4.35
C ASP A 43 -2.72 -10.40 -2.98
N ILE A 44 -2.43 -9.09 -2.89
CA ILE A 44 -2.00 -8.42 -1.66
C ILE A 44 -3.23 -7.89 -0.93
N THR A 45 -3.31 -8.14 0.37
CA THR A 45 -4.43 -7.69 1.21
C THR A 45 -4.07 -6.47 2.04
N ASP A 46 -5.09 -5.82 2.59
CA ASP A 46 -4.92 -4.64 3.46
C ASP A 46 -4.01 -4.90 4.65
N GLU A 47 -4.12 -6.11 5.18
CA GLU A 47 -3.34 -6.58 6.31
C GLU A 47 -1.84 -6.65 5.99
N ASP A 48 -1.47 -6.88 4.73
CA ASP A 48 -0.08 -6.95 4.30
C ASP A 48 0.52 -5.57 3.99
N LEU A 49 -0.33 -4.57 3.73
CA LEU A 49 0.09 -3.19 3.46
C LEU A 49 0.17 -2.35 4.74
N ASN A 50 -0.56 -2.75 5.77
CA ASN A 50 -0.61 -2.07 7.05
C ASN A 50 0.60 -2.49 7.91
N PHE A 51 1.57 -1.59 8.06
CA PHE A 51 2.75 -1.82 8.89
C PHE A 51 2.80 -0.81 10.05
N LYS A 52 3.41 -1.22 11.15
CA LYS A 52 3.73 -0.31 12.25
C LYS A 52 5.10 0.31 12.00
N SER A 53 5.32 1.53 12.49
CA SER A 53 6.64 2.16 12.43
C SER A 53 7.72 1.21 13.00
N GLY A 54 8.74 0.93 12.18
CA GLY A 54 9.81 -0.04 12.49
C GLY A 54 9.61 -1.46 11.93
N GLU A 55 8.43 -1.79 11.39
CA GLU A 55 8.11 -3.10 10.80
C GLU A 55 8.09 -3.08 9.26
N PHE A 56 8.67 -2.06 8.62
CA PHE A 56 8.68 -1.92 7.17
C PHE A 56 9.34 -3.12 6.47
N ASP A 57 10.48 -3.61 6.96
CA ASP A 57 11.14 -4.81 6.43
C ASP A 57 10.27 -6.07 6.56
N HIS A 58 9.51 -6.18 7.64
CA HIS A 58 8.56 -7.28 7.85
C HIS A 58 7.41 -7.24 6.86
N MET A 59 6.85 -6.06 6.61
CA MET A 59 5.81 -5.85 5.61
C MET A 59 6.29 -6.23 4.21
N ILE A 60 7.49 -5.79 3.82
CA ILE A 60 8.13 -6.17 2.56
C ILE A 60 8.29 -7.70 2.45
N ALA A 61 8.69 -8.37 3.53
CA ALA A 61 8.79 -9.83 3.57
C ALA A 61 7.43 -10.53 3.42
N SER A 62 6.36 -10.00 4.02
CA SER A 62 5.01 -10.52 3.86
C SER A 62 4.51 -10.37 2.42
N ILE A 63 4.69 -9.20 1.81
CA ILE A 63 4.33 -8.95 0.40
C ILE A 63 5.10 -9.90 -0.51
N ALA A 64 6.41 -9.99 -0.35
CA ALA A 64 7.28 -10.88 -1.12
C ALA A 64 6.82 -12.34 -1.05
N ARG A 65 6.45 -12.84 0.14
CA ARG A 65 5.92 -14.20 0.32
C ARG A 65 4.60 -14.41 -0.41
N ARG A 66 3.70 -13.43 -0.40
CA ARG A 66 2.39 -13.51 -1.08
C ARG A 66 2.51 -13.47 -2.58
N THR A 67 3.34 -12.59 -3.11
CA THR A 67 3.58 -12.46 -4.54
C THR A 67 4.56 -13.50 -5.08
N ASN A 68 5.09 -14.36 -4.22
CA ASN A 68 6.16 -15.32 -4.54
C ASN A 68 7.39 -14.65 -5.18
N ARG A 69 7.77 -13.47 -4.67
CA ARG A 69 8.94 -12.69 -5.11
C ARG A 69 9.95 -12.53 -3.98
N SER A 70 11.09 -11.93 -4.29
CA SER A 70 12.11 -11.58 -3.30
C SER A 70 11.84 -10.23 -2.66
N THR A 71 12.23 -10.05 -1.40
CA THR A 71 12.13 -8.76 -0.69
C THR A 71 12.84 -7.64 -1.43
N GLU A 72 13.99 -7.93 -2.03
CA GLU A 72 14.76 -6.98 -2.84
C GLU A 72 14.00 -6.54 -4.10
N ASP A 73 13.26 -7.45 -4.72
CA ASP A 73 12.42 -7.17 -5.89
C ASP A 73 11.31 -6.17 -5.53
N ILE A 74 10.62 -6.41 -4.41
CA ILE A 74 9.61 -5.49 -3.88
C ILE A 74 10.23 -4.14 -3.54
N LYS A 75 11.37 -4.09 -2.85
CA LYS A 75 12.07 -2.84 -2.54
C LYS A 75 12.45 -2.08 -3.81
N ASN A 76 12.92 -2.78 -4.83
CA ASN A 76 13.31 -2.18 -6.10
C ASN A 76 12.09 -1.68 -6.88
N GLU A 77 10.97 -2.41 -6.84
CA GLU A 77 9.70 -2.01 -7.46
C GLU A 77 9.15 -0.73 -6.80
N ILE A 78 9.19 -0.64 -5.46
CA ILE A 78 8.83 0.57 -4.71
C ILE A 78 9.78 1.73 -5.04
N ARG A 79 11.08 1.45 -5.15
CA ARG A 79 12.10 2.45 -5.45
C ARG A 79 11.94 3.05 -6.85
N ASN A 80 11.63 2.21 -7.84
CA ASN A 80 11.48 2.60 -9.25
C ASN A 80 10.02 2.77 -9.65
N TRP A 81 9.10 2.90 -8.68
CA TRP A 81 7.69 3.07 -8.98
C TRP A 81 7.48 4.42 -9.67
N ASP A 82 6.99 4.35 -10.91
CA ASP A 82 6.61 5.52 -11.70
C ASP A 82 5.33 6.11 -11.09
N MET A 83 5.44 7.32 -10.51
CA MET A 83 4.34 8.04 -9.85
C MET A 83 3.55 8.89 -10.84
#